data_AF-A0A846D1D4-F1
#
_entry.id   AF-A0A846D1D4-F1
#
_cell.length_a   1.000
_cell.length_b   1.000
_cell.length_c   1.000
_cell.angle_alpha   90.00
_cell.angle_beta   90.00
_cell.angle_gamma   90.00
#
_symmetry.space_group_name_H-M   'P 1'
#
loop_
_entity.id
_entity.type
_entity.pdbx_description
1 polymer ?
#
loop_
_entity_poly.entity_id
_entity_poly.type
_entity_poly.pdbx_seq_one_letter_code
_entity_poly.pdbx_strand_id
1 'polypeptide(L)'
;MTWEIASVVAESVAPILGRKIQTRLTPADIHKAVEQGLKAALMREEPLAPEQRLFYYSAPDAIAFFLEDFFQDREVQEELHKPLQEDNKIPLTPLLVEKFKQVASNYAPTQPQDSFILPWMETFVKTYSEKTSSYLEFQLTKENYFQQISNSVDEVKFAGMLVGPQDGNHAIKLDQIFVMPEVEVLHPPSSQRPVELRAFHPQVALPDQSWQPLRTQTVKKTLAQYLLAVKTWQATSAKSRNVILLGAPGSGKTTLMNYVAVMLAQKQPEAIGLAPDIDWLPILIDIRDWVEYSDISILDYARQFAEKTLLVKSLPKGFFEHWLEDGRTLILLDGLDQVTEPAKGEQIVEKIKDFLQQFPNNWLIITSDNDRYLNSNYPWEFLWNKKFYHYQLQLFDDSKIEEFIQRWYYSQIQDKAEAQRLKESLINLLSEHDQIRNLARHPLLLTIITLIHRYHFRLPLERYQLYDQAVDLLLTSWDNKPDINKPDINKPDISNNQTLKYLGLNDCRRLMERLG
;
A
#
# COMPACT_ATOMS: atom_id res chain seq x y z
N MET A 1 2.87 0.22 -35.27
CA MET A 1 3.94 0.89 -36.02
C MET A 1 4.52 2.09 -35.27
N THR A 2 3.85 3.26 -35.17
CA THR A 2 4.43 4.43 -34.46
C THR A 2 4.72 4.17 -32.98
N TRP A 3 3.86 3.40 -32.32
CA TRP A 3 4.03 3.01 -30.92
C TRP A 3 5.17 2.01 -30.70
N GLU A 4 5.34 1.03 -31.61
CA GLU A 4 6.43 0.04 -31.55
C GLU A 4 7.78 0.72 -31.68
N ILE A 5 7.93 1.64 -32.64
CA ILE A 5 9.17 2.40 -32.83
C ILE A 5 9.49 3.21 -31.57
N ALA A 6 8.51 3.94 -31.03
CA ALA A 6 8.74 4.76 -29.84
C ALA A 6 9.15 3.92 -28.62
N SER A 7 8.53 2.75 -28.43
CA SER A 7 8.86 1.83 -27.34
C SER A 7 10.27 1.25 -27.48
N VAL A 8 10.61 0.73 -28.67
CA VAL A 8 11.93 0.11 -28.93
C VAL A 8 13.06 1.12 -28.70
N VAL A 9 12.92 2.34 -29.24
CA VAL A 9 13.92 3.39 -29.08
C VAL A 9 14.01 3.83 -27.61
N ALA A 10 12.89 3.97 -26.91
CA ALA A 10 12.91 4.35 -25.50
C ALA A 10 13.60 3.27 -24.64
N GLU A 11 13.40 1.98 -24.92
CA GLU A 11 14.02 0.87 -24.19
C GLU A 11 15.54 0.87 -24.33
N SER A 12 16.07 1.20 -25.51
CA SER A 12 17.52 1.26 -25.75
C SER A 12 18.16 2.53 -25.18
N VAL A 13 17.43 3.66 -25.17
CA VAL A 13 17.96 4.96 -24.76
C VAL A 13 17.88 5.20 -23.25
N ALA A 14 16.81 4.76 -22.58
CA ALA A 14 16.59 5.07 -21.17
C ALA A 14 17.71 4.59 -20.22
N PRO A 15 18.29 3.38 -20.37
CA PRO A 15 19.43 2.96 -19.57
C PRO A 15 20.66 3.87 -19.74
N ILE A 16 20.84 4.45 -20.94
CA ILE A 16 21.98 5.31 -21.25
C ILE A 16 21.81 6.67 -20.57
N LEU A 17 20.64 7.28 -20.70
CA LEU A 17 20.26 8.50 -20.00
C LEU A 17 20.16 8.32 -18.47
N GLY A 18 20.00 7.10 -17.98
CA GLY A 18 20.05 6.79 -16.54
C GLY A 18 21.47 6.64 -15.98
N ARG A 19 22.46 6.20 -16.77
CA ARG A 19 23.82 5.84 -16.29
C ARG A 19 24.66 7.00 -15.78
N LYS A 20 24.45 8.22 -16.29
CA LYS A 20 25.31 9.37 -15.99
C LYS A 20 24.88 10.18 -14.75
N ILE A 21 23.87 9.73 -13.99
CA ILE A 21 23.33 10.54 -12.88
C ILE A 21 23.04 9.69 -11.62
N GLN A 22 23.23 10.31 -10.45
CA GLN A 22 22.57 9.94 -9.19
C GLN A 22 21.10 10.42 -9.20
N THR A 23 20.31 10.06 -10.22
CA THR A 23 18.98 10.66 -10.45
C THR A 23 17.96 10.24 -9.41
N ARG A 24 17.02 11.15 -9.10
CA ARG A 24 15.75 10.84 -8.41
C ARG A 24 14.80 9.98 -9.26
N LEU A 25 14.98 9.98 -10.59
CA LEU A 25 14.18 9.19 -11.53
C LEU A 25 14.81 7.81 -11.78
N THR A 26 13.93 6.82 -11.93
CA THR A 26 14.29 5.47 -12.35
C THR A 26 14.44 5.37 -13.88
N PRO A 27 15.16 4.36 -14.42
CA PRO A 27 15.21 4.13 -15.86
C PRO A 27 13.82 3.95 -16.50
N ALA A 28 12.84 3.42 -15.77
CA ALA A 28 11.46 3.29 -16.23
C ALA A 28 10.79 4.66 -16.42
N ASP A 29 11.07 5.64 -15.54
CA ASP A 29 10.51 7.00 -15.66
C ASP A 29 11.10 7.72 -16.87
N ILE A 30 12.41 7.55 -17.10
CA ILE A 30 13.11 8.09 -18.28
C ILE A 30 12.57 7.45 -19.56
N HIS A 31 12.41 6.12 -19.57
CA HIS A 31 11.79 5.39 -20.67
C HIS A 31 10.43 5.98 -21.03
N LYS A 32 9.53 6.11 -20.05
CA LYS A 32 8.21 6.72 -20.26
C LYS A 32 8.32 8.14 -20.83
N ALA A 33 9.22 8.96 -20.33
CA ALA A 33 9.37 10.33 -20.82
C ALA A 33 9.84 10.37 -22.29
N VAL A 34 10.84 9.57 -22.65
CA VAL A 34 11.35 9.45 -24.03
C VAL A 34 10.26 8.90 -24.95
N GLU A 35 9.60 7.83 -24.54
CA GLU A 35 8.53 7.19 -25.31
C GLU A 35 7.37 8.17 -25.58
N GLN A 36 6.93 8.93 -24.58
CA GLN A 36 5.88 9.95 -24.73
C GLN A 36 6.34 11.08 -25.65
N GLY A 37 7.59 11.54 -25.52
CA GLY A 37 8.17 12.52 -26.42
C GLY A 37 8.16 12.04 -27.88
N LEU A 38 8.60 10.80 -28.12
CA LEU A 38 8.64 10.21 -29.46
C LEU A 38 7.24 10.00 -30.02
N LYS A 39 6.30 9.48 -29.24
CA LYS A 39 4.90 9.32 -29.64
C LYS A 39 4.30 10.66 -30.06
N ALA A 40 4.47 11.70 -29.25
CA ALA A 40 3.95 13.03 -29.55
C ALA A 40 4.54 13.59 -30.85
N ALA A 41 5.85 13.44 -31.04
CA ALA A 41 6.53 13.92 -32.24
C ALA A 41 6.09 13.14 -33.50
N LEU A 42 5.99 11.81 -33.42
CA LEU A 42 5.52 10.96 -34.52
C LEU A 42 4.03 11.19 -34.86
N MET A 43 3.19 11.45 -33.87
CA MET A 43 1.74 11.67 -34.06
C MET A 43 1.40 13.08 -34.53
N ARG A 44 2.30 14.05 -34.36
CA ARG A 44 2.10 15.44 -34.82
C ARG A 44 1.68 15.52 -36.30
N GLU A 45 2.18 14.60 -37.11
CA GLU A 45 2.03 14.60 -38.55
C GLU A 45 0.87 13.72 -39.05
N GLU A 46 0.12 13.10 -38.14
CA GLU A 46 -1.05 12.28 -38.47
C GLU A 46 -2.10 13.04 -39.31
N PRO A 47 -2.37 14.34 -39.06
CA PRO A 47 -3.29 15.13 -39.89
C PRO A 47 -2.75 15.48 -41.29
N LEU A 48 -1.45 15.29 -41.55
CA LEU A 48 -0.81 15.64 -42.83
C LEU A 48 -0.94 14.51 -43.85
N ALA A 49 -0.89 14.86 -45.14
CA ALA A 49 -0.80 13.88 -46.21
C ALA A 49 0.46 13.02 -46.03
N PRO A 50 0.44 11.72 -46.37
CA PRO A 50 1.58 10.83 -46.13
C PRO A 50 2.92 11.36 -46.66
N GLU A 51 2.94 11.92 -47.87
CA GLU A 51 4.11 12.56 -48.50
C GLU A 51 4.67 13.80 -47.78
N GLN A 52 3.93 14.35 -46.82
CA GLN A 52 4.32 15.50 -46.00
C GLN A 52 4.82 15.09 -44.61
N ARG A 53 5.02 13.79 -44.38
CA ARG A 53 5.51 13.25 -43.11
C ARG A 53 7.02 13.07 -43.15
N LEU A 54 7.68 13.34 -42.02
CA LEU A 54 9.13 13.33 -41.84
C LEU A 54 9.79 12.02 -42.30
N PHE A 55 9.14 10.88 -42.03
CA PHE A 55 9.66 9.54 -42.33
C PHE A 55 8.86 8.77 -43.38
N TYR A 56 8.15 9.47 -44.29
CA TYR A 56 7.24 8.83 -45.24
C TYR A 56 7.87 7.71 -46.07
N TYR A 57 9.10 7.90 -46.55
CA TYR A 57 9.82 6.94 -47.40
C TYR A 57 10.65 5.92 -46.61
N SER A 58 10.51 5.90 -45.29
CA SER A 58 11.37 5.11 -44.39
C SER A 58 10.66 3.86 -43.91
N ALA A 59 11.35 2.71 -43.95
CA ALA A 59 10.86 1.50 -43.30
C ALA A 59 10.88 1.66 -41.77
N PRO A 60 9.94 1.05 -41.01
CA PRO A 60 9.87 1.17 -39.55
C PRO A 60 11.18 0.86 -38.83
N ASP A 61 11.85 -0.22 -39.22
CA ASP A 61 13.12 -0.64 -38.63
C ASP A 61 14.23 0.39 -38.89
N ALA A 62 14.24 0.99 -40.09
CA ALA A 62 15.20 2.03 -40.42
C ALA A 62 14.98 3.31 -39.60
N ILE A 63 13.73 3.65 -39.29
CA ILE A 63 13.40 4.77 -38.39
C ILE A 63 13.90 4.45 -36.98
N ALA A 64 13.67 3.24 -36.48
CA ALA A 64 14.13 2.82 -35.16
C ALA A 64 15.66 2.92 -35.05
N PHE A 65 16.42 2.28 -35.95
CA PHE A 65 17.89 2.34 -35.94
C PHE A 65 18.43 3.77 -36.04
N PHE A 66 17.85 4.59 -36.92
CA PHE A 66 18.23 6.00 -37.04
C PHE A 66 18.01 6.77 -35.73
N LEU A 67 16.84 6.62 -35.10
CA LEU A 67 16.53 7.30 -33.85
C LEU A 67 17.43 6.81 -32.72
N GLU A 68 17.71 5.51 -32.64
CA GLU A 68 18.66 4.94 -31.67
C GLU A 68 20.04 5.57 -31.81
N ASP A 69 20.59 5.64 -33.03
CA ASP A 69 21.89 6.28 -33.29
C ASP A 69 21.87 7.76 -32.91
N PHE A 70 20.78 8.47 -33.21
CA PHE A 70 20.63 9.88 -32.83
C PHE A 70 20.67 10.07 -31.32
N PHE A 71 19.94 9.26 -30.54
CA PHE A 71 19.96 9.35 -29.08
C PHE A 71 21.23 8.79 -28.43
N GLN A 72 22.00 7.97 -29.16
CA GLN A 72 23.32 7.52 -28.73
C GLN A 72 24.41 8.57 -28.94
N ASP A 73 24.17 9.62 -29.74
CA ASP A 73 25.09 10.74 -29.89
C ASP A 73 25.38 11.42 -28.53
N ARG A 74 26.65 11.71 -28.29
CA ARG A 74 27.11 12.21 -27.00
C ARG A 74 26.55 13.59 -26.67
N GLU A 75 26.49 14.49 -27.64
CA GLU A 75 25.99 15.86 -27.43
C GLU A 75 24.48 15.87 -27.26
N VAL A 76 23.77 15.00 -28.00
CA VAL A 76 22.33 14.77 -27.82
C VAL A 76 22.05 14.30 -26.39
N GLN A 77 22.80 13.32 -25.87
CA GLN A 77 22.66 12.88 -24.48
C GLN A 77 22.91 14.02 -23.49
N GLU A 78 23.99 14.80 -23.68
CA GLU A 78 24.31 15.92 -22.79
C GLU A 78 23.18 16.95 -22.73
N GLU A 79 22.50 17.23 -23.85
CA GLU A 79 21.29 18.07 -23.87
C GLU A 79 20.09 17.43 -23.17
N LEU A 80 19.80 16.16 -23.44
CA LEU A 80 18.65 15.44 -22.85
C LEU A 80 18.83 15.15 -21.36
N HIS A 81 20.07 15.22 -20.86
CA HIS A 81 20.35 15.16 -19.43
C HIS A 81 20.03 16.45 -18.68
N LYS A 82 19.98 17.61 -19.34
CA LYS A 82 19.78 18.90 -18.64
C LYS A 82 18.48 18.95 -17.82
N PRO A 83 17.31 18.51 -18.35
CA PRO A 83 16.07 18.45 -17.57
C PRO A 83 16.11 17.51 -16.37
N LEU A 84 17.03 16.53 -16.38
CA LEU A 84 17.18 15.52 -15.33
C LEU A 84 18.07 15.99 -14.17
N GLN A 85 18.86 17.05 -14.38
CA GLN A 85 19.86 17.54 -13.42
C GLN A 85 19.39 18.79 -12.67
N GLU A 86 18.67 19.70 -13.33
CA GLU A 86 18.19 20.94 -12.73
C GLU A 86 16.77 21.25 -13.21
N ASP A 87 15.93 21.71 -12.28
CA ASP A 87 14.54 22.09 -12.56
C ASP A 87 14.49 23.18 -13.66
N ASN A 88 13.60 22.98 -14.63
CA ASN A 88 13.29 23.91 -15.74
C ASN A 88 14.40 24.14 -16.78
N LYS A 89 15.48 23.35 -16.81
CA LYS A 89 16.41 23.40 -17.95
C LYS A 89 15.81 22.67 -19.15
N ILE A 90 15.72 23.38 -20.28
CA ILE A 90 15.19 22.84 -21.53
C ILE A 90 16.36 22.51 -22.47
N PRO A 91 16.34 21.36 -23.17
CA PRO A 91 17.32 21.02 -24.20
C PRO A 91 17.39 22.06 -25.32
N LEU A 92 18.58 22.36 -25.83
CA LEU A 92 18.77 23.28 -26.94
C LEU A 92 18.28 22.65 -28.25
N THR A 93 17.03 22.95 -28.60
CA THR A 93 16.40 22.46 -29.84
C THR A 93 17.24 22.71 -31.10
N PRO A 94 17.88 23.89 -31.29
CA PRO A 94 18.72 24.12 -32.48
C PRO A 94 19.89 23.14 -32.60
N LEU A 95 20.56 22.81 -31.48
CA LEU A 95 21.67 21.85 -31.47
C LEU A 95 21.16 20.44 -31.81
N LEU A 96 20.03 20.04 -31.23
CA LEU A 96 19.41 18.75 -31.50
C LEU A 96 19.00 18.62 -32.98
N VAL A 97 18.49 19.69 -33.61
CA VAL A 97 18.18 19.71 -35.05
C VAL A 97 19.45 19.56 -35.90
N GLU A 98 20.54 20.25 -35.55
CA GLU A 98 21.82 20.11 -36.25
C GLU A 98 22.33 18.67 -36.19
N LYS A 99 22.32 18.05 -35.01
CA LYS A 99 22.70 16.65 -34.83
C LYS A 99 21.78 15.68 -35.53
N PHE A 100 20.47 15.94 -35.52
CA PHE A 100 19.50 15.12 -36.24
C PHE A 100 19.82 15.07 -37.74
N LYS A 101 20.14 16.23 -38.36
CA LYS A 101 20.56 16.31 -39.77
C LYS A 101 21.89 15.59 -40.01
N GLN A 102 22.86 15.76 -39.09
CA GLN A 102 24.16 15.10 -39.18
C GLN A 102 24.01 13.57 -39.19
N VAL A 103 23.24 13.01 -38.25
CA VAL A 103 23.00 11.56 -38.17
C VAL A 103 22.19 11.08 -39.38
N ALA A 104 21.17 11.84 -39.80
CA ALA A 104 20.32 11.46 -40.93
C ALA A 104 21.10 11.33 -42.25
N SER A 105 22.20 12.09 -42.40
CA SER A 105 23.07 11.99 -43.59
C SER A 105 23.70 10.59 -43.77
N ASN A 106 23.80 9.80 -42.70
CA ASN A 106 24.33 8.43 -42.75
C ASN A 106 23.28 7.37 -43.14
N TYR A 107 21.99 7.74 -43.20
CA TYR A 107 20.88 6.82 -43.46
C TYR A 107 20.20 7.15 -44.80
N ALA A 108 20.72 6.55 -45.88
CA ALA A 108 20.47 6.98 -47.27
C ALA A 108 19.18 6.47 -47.96
N PRO A 109 18.11 6.11 -47.24
CA PRO A 109 16.75 6.36 -47.77
C PRO A 109 15.89 7.24 -46.85
N THR A 110 16.36 7.64 -45.66
CA THR A 110 15.61 8.48 -44.71
C THR A 110 16.06 9.94 -44.82
N GLN A 111 15.91 10.59 -45.99
CA GLN A 111 16.13 12.04 -46.05
C GLN A 111 14.92 12.73 -45.43
N PRO A 112 14.98 13.14 -44.15
CA PRO A 112 13.85 13.75 -43.49
C PRO A 112 13.65 15.10 -44.16
N GLN A 113 12.41 15.46 -44.45
CA GLN A 113 12.16 16.77 -45.05
C GLN A 113 12.57 17.87 -44.07
N ASP A 114 13.54 18.68 -44.47
CA ASP A 114 14.21 19.68 -43.61
C ASP A 114 13.22 20.63 -42.91
N SER A 115 12.10 20.95 -43.56
CA SER A 115 11.03 21.81 -43.03
C SER A 115 10.26 21.19 -41.86
N PHE A 116 10.33 19.86 -41.68
CA PHE A 116 9.58 19.12 -40.66
C PHE A 116 10.44 18.70 -39.47
N ILE A 117 11.78 18.73 -39.60
CA ILE A 117 12.70 18.36 -38.51
C ILE A 117 12.52 19.29 -37.30
N LEU A 118 12.47 20.61 -37.52
CA LEU A 118 12.34 21.57 -36.41
C LEU A 118 11.00 21.41 -35.66
N PRO A 119 9.82 21.44 -36.31
CA PRO A 119 8.54 21.21 -35.63
C PRO A 119 8.45 19.85 -34.91
N TRP A 120 9.06 18.81 -35.48
CA TRP A 120 9.15 17.49 -34.86
C TRP A 120 10.00 17.55 -33.59
N MET A 121 11.19 18.15 -33.66
CA MET A 121 12.11 18.28 -32.53
C MET A 121 11.52 19.15 -31.42
N GLU A 122 10.87 20.26 -31.75
CA GLU A 122 10.16 21.10 -30.77
C GLU A 122 9.10 20.31 -30.02
N THR A 123 8.34 19.45 -30.72
CA THR A 123 7.29 18.62 -30.10
C THR A 123 7.88 17.55 -29.18
N PHE A 124 8.96 16.89 -29.63
CA PHE A 124 9.70 15.93 -28.83
C PHE A 124 10.26 16.59 -27.56
N VAL A 125 11.07 17.65 -27.72
CA VAL A 125 11.77 18.33 -26.62
C VAL A 125 10.78 18.88 -25.61
N LYS A 126 9.70 19.52 -26.06
CA LYS A 126 8.66 20.03 -25.19
C LYS A 126 8.04 18.92 -24.34
N THR A 127 7.56 17.87 -24.99
CA THR A 127 6.86 16.76 -24.31
C THR A 127 7.79 16.00 -23.37
N TYR A 128 9.01 15.70 -23.83
CA TYR A 128 10.03 15.05 -23.01
C TYR A 128 10.33 15.88 -21.75
N SER A 129 10.61 17.17 -21.91
CA SER A 129 10.93 18.06 -20.79
C SER A 129 9.76 18.15 -19.81
N GLU A 130 8.54 18.37 -20.30
CA GLU A 130 7.32 18.41 -19.48
C GLU A 130 7.15 17.12 -18.67
N LYS A 131 7.31 15.94 -19.29
CA LYS A 131 7.18 14.65 -18.60
C LYS A 131 8.28 14.43 -17.58
N THR A 132 9.54 14.72 -17.91
CA THR A 132 10.64 14.59 -16.95
C THR A 132 10.44 15.49 -15.74
N SER A 133 10.00 16.74 -15.93
CA SER A 133 9.70 17.66 -14.83
C SER A 133 8.53 17.18 -13.98
N SER A 134 7.44 16.67 -14.58
CA SER A 134 6.32 16.08 -13.82
C SER A 134 6.77 14.87 -13.00
N TYR A 135 7.59 13.98 -13.55
CA TYR A 135 8.05 12.80 -12.81
C TYR A 135 9.03 13.17 -11.69
N LEU A 136 9.83 14.22 -11.87
CA LEU A 136 10.67 14.76 -10.79
C LEU A 136 9.83 15.35 -9.66
N GLU A 137 8.78 16.10 -10.00
CA GLU A 137 7.80 16.59 -9.03
C GLU A 137 7.12 15.44 -8.29
N PHE A 138 6.73 14.38 -9.01
CA PHE A 138 6.15 13.18 -8.42
C PHE A 138 7.08 12.53 -7.41
N GLN A 139 8.37 12.36 -7.72
CA GLN A 139 9.35 11.82 -6.77
C GLN A 139 9.50 12.71 -5.52
N LEU A 140 9.49 14.04 -5.68
CA LEU A 140 9.49 14.97 -4.55
C LEU A 140 8.22 14.86 -3.70
N THR A 141 7.05 14.80 -4.33
CA THR A 141 5.78 14.60 -3.64
C THR A 141 5.76 13.25 -2.92
N LYS A 142 6.37 12.20 -3.48
CA LYS A 142 6.45 10.87 -2.88
C LYS A 142 7.21 10.90 -1.55
N GLU A 143 8.32 11.63 -1.45
CA GLU A 143 9.05 11.77 -0.19
C GLU A 143 8.18 12.46 0.89
N ASN A 144 7.41 13.49 0.51
CA ASN A 144 6.46 14.13 1.42
C ASN A 144 5.33 13.16 1.81
N TYR A 145 4.77 12.43 0.84
CA TYR A 145 3.76 11.40 1.07
C TYR A 145 4.25 10.35 2.07
N PHE A 146 5.50 9.87 1.94
CA PHE A 146 6.12 8.92 2.85
C PHE A 146 6.33 9.49 4.25
N GLN A 147 6.75 10.74 4.33
CA GLN A 147 6.89 11.43 5.60
C GLN A 147 5.53 11.52 6.31
N GLN A 148 4.45 11.84 5.58
CA GLN A 148 3.11 11.91 6.16
C GLN A 148 2.54 10.54 6.55
N ILE A 149 2.79 9.49 5.78
CA ILE A 149 2.48 8.12 6.21
C ILE A 149 3.17 7.83 7.52
N SER A 150 4.48 8.07 7.61
CA SER A 150 5.23 7.83 8.84
C SER A 150 4.65 8.64 10.01
N ASN A 151 4.36 9.92 9.83
CA ASN A 151 3.78 10.75 10.91
C ASN A 151 2.38 10.30 11.36
N SER A 152 1.56 9.81 10.43
CA SER A 152 0.15 9.48 10.70
C SER A 152 -0.04 8.09 11.30
N VAL A 153 0.73 7.10 10.82
CA VAL A 153 0.54 5.68 11.16
C VAL A 153 1.72 4.99 11.85
N ASP A 154 2.93 5.59 11.89
CA ASP A 154 4.08 5.01 12.61
C ASP A 154 3.92 5.14 14.13
N GLU A 155 3.29 6.22 14.60
CA GLU A 155 3.00 6.36 16.02
C GLU A 155 1.92 5.37 16.46
N VAL A 156 2.28 4.48 17.39
CA VAL A 156 1.36 3.50 17.96
C VAL A 156 0.36 4.21 18.86
N LYS A 157 -0.85 4.43 18.31
CA LYS A 157 -1.98 4.98 19.03
C LYS A 157 -2.87 3.84 19.51
N PHE A 158 -2.91 3.59 20.81
CA PHE A 158 -3.82 2.59 21.38
C PHE A 158 -5.12 3.28 21.81
N ALA A 159 -6.22 3.08 21.05
CA ALA A 159 -7.51 3.72 21.32
C ALA A 159 -7.46 5.27 21.46
N GLY A 160 -6.53 5.93 20.77
CA GLY A 160 -6.29 7.37 20.89
C GLY A 160 -5.29 7.77 21.98
N MET A 161 -4.76 6.82 22.74
CA MET A 161 -3.60 7.02 23.62
C MET A 161 -2.32 7.06 22.81
N LEU A 162 -1.50 8.08 23.00
CA LEU A 162 -0.08 7.95 22.71
C LEU A 162 0.51 6.97 23.72
N VAL A 163 0.94 5.80 23.24
CA VAL A 163 1.75 4.94 24.07
C VAL A 163 3.17 5.47 24.01
N GLY A 164 3.59 6.15 25.07
CA GLY A 164 4.93 6.70 25.22
C GLY A 164 5.40 6.66 26.68
N PRO A 165 6.69 6.93 26.94
CA PRO A 165 7.25 7.02 28.29
C PRO A 165 6.50 8.05 29.14
N GLN A 166 6.49 7.86 30.47
CA GLN A 166 5.84 8.81 31.40
C GLN A 166 6.43 10.22 31.33
N ASP A 167 7.64 10.37 30.79
CA ASP A 167 8.33 11.65 30.61
C ASP A 167 7.91 12.40 29.32
N GLY A 168 6.95 11.88 28.54
CA GLY A 168 6.36 12.55 27.37
C GLY A 168 7.27 12.72 26.16
N ASN A 169 8.51 12.20 26.20
CA ASN A 169 9.55 12.63 25.27
C ASN A 169 9.62 11.83 23.94
N HIS A 170 8.98 10.66 23.80
CA HIS A 170 9.02 9.86 22.56
C HIS A 170 7.75 9.00 22.38
N ALA A 171 7.04 9.12 21.26
CA ALA A 171 5.98 8.17 20.89
C ALA A 171 6.61 6.83 20.44
N ILE A 172 6.00 5.70 20.81
CA ILE A 172 6.46 4.39 20.31
C ILE A 172 6.19 4.30 18.81
N LYS A 173 7.22 3.88 18.09
CA LYS A 173 7.11 3.59 16.66
C LYS A 173 6.66 2.17 16.40
N LEU A 174 5.88 1.98 15.34
CA LEU A 174 5.26 0.71 15.01
C LEU A 174 6.32 -0.33 14.64
N ASP A 175 7.34 0.07 13.89
CA ASP A 175 8.46 -0.79 13.49
C ASP A 175 9.23 -1.41 14.67
N GLN A 176 9.31 -0.68 15.79
CA GLN A 176 10.02 -1.11 16.99
C GLN A 176 9.29 -2.21 17.76
N ILE A 177 7.95 -2.20 17.76
CA ILE A 177 7.14 -3.12 18.57
C ILE A 177 6.40 -4.18 17.76
N PHE A 178 6.25 -3.98 16.45
CA PHE A 178 5.47 -4.88 15.61
C PHE A 178 6.09 -6.27 15.57
N VAL A 179 5.26 -7.30 15.73
CA VAL A 179 5.63 -8.71 15.57
C VAL A 179 4.83 -9.27 14.41
N MET A 180 5.53 -9.78 13.40
CA MET A 180 4.90 -10.26 12.17
C MET A 180 4.03 -11.50 12.45
N PRO A 181 2.71 -11.43 12.22
CA PRO A 181 1.82 -12.55 12.49
C PRO A 181 2.08 -13.72 11.54
N GLU A 182 1.67 -14.90 11.98
CA GLU A 182 1.64 -16.09 11.13
C GLU A 182 0.35 -16.07 10.32
N VAL A 183 0.42 -16.58 9.09
CA VAL A 183 -0.75 -16.70 8.24
C VAL A 183 -0.90 -18.11 7.73
N GLU A 184 -2.15 -18.55 7.65
CA GLU A 184 -2.55 -19.83 7.08
C GLU A 184 -3.21 -19.60 5.72
N VAL A 185 -2.87 -20.41 4.71
CA VAL A 185 -3.49 -20.32 3.38
C VAL A 185 -4.86 -20.98 3.42
N LEU A 186 -5.88 -20.26 2.94
CA LEU A 186 -7.20 -20.81 2.70
C LEU A 186 -7.37 -21.13 1.21
N HIS A 187 -7.98 -22.28 0.90
CA HIS A 187 -8.21 -22.73 -0.48
C HIS A 187 -9.70 -22.72 -0.82
N PRO A 188 -10.11 -22.20 -2.01
CA PRO A 188 -11.51 -22.21 -2.44
C PRO A 188 -12.12 -23.62 -2.42
N PRO A 189 -13.42 -23.78 -2.13
CA PRO A 189 -14.08 -25.08 -1.98
C PRO A 189 -14.23 -25.75 -3.36
N SER A 190 -14.03 -24.99 -4.44
CA SER A 190 -14.21 -25.38 -5.85
C SER A 190 -13.06 -26.23 -6.44
N SER A 191 -12.26 -26.89 -5.60
CA SER A 191 -11.56 -28.10 -6.04
C SER A 191 -12.49 -29.32 -6.13
N GLN A 192 -13.76 -29.20 -5.71
CA GLN A 192 -14.86 -30.09 -6.08
C GLN A 192 -15.78 -29.39 -7.10
N ARG A 193 -16.04 -30.04 -8.23
CA ARG A 193 -16.70 -29.53 -9.46
C ARG A 193 -18.15 -29.04 -9.24
N PRO A 194 -18.68 -28.18 -10.15
CA PRO A 194 -20.05 -27.65 -10.05
C PRO A 194 -21.08 -28.71 -10.45
N VAL A 195 -22.15 -28.84 -9.65
CA VAL A 195 -23.40 -29.47 -10.10
C VAL A 195 -24.42 -28.36 -10.29
N GLU A 196 -24.70 -28.11 -11.57
CA GLU A 196 -25.91 -27.56 -12.19
C GLU A 196 -26.78 -26.57 -11.39
N LEU A 197 -26.79 -25.32 -11.88
CA LEU A 197 -27.97 -24.48 -12.13
C LEU A 197 -29.30 -25.04 -11.59
N ARG A 198 -29.81 -24.47 -10.48
CA ARG A 198 -31.26 -24.34 -10.26
C ARG A 198 -31.61 -23.03 -9.56
N ALA A 199 -32.36 -22.24 -10.32
CA ALA A 199 -33.42 -21.30 -9.95
C ALA A 199 -33.43 -20.69 -8.54
N PHE A 200 -33.44 -19.35 -8.54
CA PHE A 200 -33.92 -18.48 -7.48
C PHE A 200 -35.09 -19.09 -6.67
N HIS A 201 -34.91 -19.20 -5.35
CA HIS A 201 -35.98 -18.97 -4.36
C HIS A 201 -35.36 -18.54 -3.02
N PRO A 202 -35.94 -17.53 -2.34
CA PRO A 202 -35.45 -17.02 -1.05
C PRO A 202 -35.89 -17.96 0.08
N GLN A 203 -35.03 -18.09 1.10
CA GLN A 203 -35.21 -18.90 2.32
C GLN A 203 -34.88 -20.39 2.20
N VAL A 204 -33.59 -20.71 2.11
CA VAL A 204 -33.07 -22.00 2.60
C VAL A 204 -31.77 -21.71 3.36
N ALA A 205 -31.75 -22.03 4.66
CA ALA A 205 -30.54 -22.07 5.45
C ALA A 205 -29.55 -23.05 4.78
N LEU A 206 -28.38 -22.56 4.39
CA LEU A 206 -27.31 -23.42 3.88
C LEU A 206 -26.82 -24.31 5.03
N PRO A 207 -26.73 -25.64 4.84
CA PRO A 207 -26.15 -26.54 5.83
C PRO A 207 -24.63 -26.38 5.87
N ASP A 208 -24.05 -26.42 7.08
CA ASP A 208 -22.62 -26.45 7.43
C ASP A 208 -21.64 -26.73 6.26
N GLN A 209 -21.15 -25.67 5.62
CA GLN A 209 -19.96 -25.73 4.76
C GLN A 209 -18.89 -24.81 5.35
N SER A 210 -18.30 -25.26 6.46
CA SER A 210 -17.12 -24.62 7.05
C SER A 210 -15.88 -24.93 6.21
N TRP A 211 -15.15 -23.89 5.87
CA TRP A 211 -13.84 -23.98 5.24
C TRP A 211 -12.86 -24.64 6.20
N GLN A 212 -12.33 -25.80 5.83
CA GLN A 212 -11.39 -26.51 6.70
C GLN A 212 -9.95 -26.30 6.24
N PRO A 213 -9.02 -26.02 7.18
CA PRO A 213 -7.60 -26.07 6.88
C PRO A 213 -7.21 -27.48 6.41
N LEU A 214 -6.39 -27.58 5.37
CA LEU A 214 -5.86 -28.87 4.92
C LEU A 214 -5.06 -29.48 6.09
N ARG A 215 -5.53 -30.61 6.64
CA ARG A 215 -4.80 -31.41 7.65
C ARG A 215 -3.48 -32.03 7.15
N THR A 216 -2.97 -31.58 6.01
CA THR A 216 -1.73 -32.07 5.40
C THR A 216 -0.85 -30.88 5.01
N GLN A 217 0.15 -30.61 5.87
CA GLN A 217 1.29 -29.72 5.65
C GLN A 217 0.98 -28.23 5.38
N THR A 218 0.19 -27.57 6.24
CA THR A 218 0.20 -26.10 6.30
C THR A 218 1.52 -25.64 6.93
N VAL A 219 2.48 -25.26 6.08
CA VAL A 219 3.69 -24.57 6.53
C VAL A 219 3.25 -23.22 7.06
N LYS A 220 3.25 -23.04 8.39
CA LYS A 220 3.16 -21.73 9.03
C LYS A 220 4.20 -20.82 8.41
N LYS A 221 3.74 -19.77 7.73
CA LYS A 221 4.58 -18.76 7.08
C LYS A 221 4.10 -17.38 7.48
N THR A 222 4.98 -16.40 7.45
CA THR A 222 4.61 -14.99 7.63
C THR A 222 4.07 -14.41 6.33
N LEU A 223 3.29 -13.31 6.40
CA LEU A 223 2.89 -12.58 5.20
C LEU A 223 4.12 -12.19 4.37
N ALA A 224 5.19 -11.71 5.01
CA ALA A 224 6.45 -11.40 4.34
C ALA A 224 7.05 -12.60 3.58
N GLN A 225 7.02 -13.80 4.15
CA GLN A 225 7.48 -15.01 3.46
C GLN A 225 6.61 -15.37 2.26
N TYR A 226 5.31 -15.08 2.30
CA TYR A 226 4.43 -15.24 1.13
C TYR A 226 4.70 -14.19 0.06
N LEU A 227 4.79 -12.91 0.43
CA LEU A 227 5.13 -11.82 -0.49
C LEU A 227 6.50 -12.08 -1.15
N LEU A 228 7.48 -12.58 -0.38
CA LEU A 228 8.79 -12.99 -0.87
C LEU A 228 8.74 -14.22 -1.79
N ALA A 229 7.91 -15.22 -1.45
CA ALA A 229 7.71 -16.38 -2.31
C ALA A 229 7.07 -15.99 -3.66
N VAL A 230 6.21 -14.96 -3.68
CA VAL A 230 5.64 -14.43 -4.93
C VAL A 230 6.68 -13.63 -5.73
N LYS A 231 7.68 -13.02 -5.08
CA LYS A 231 8.80 -12.32 -5.76
C LYS A 231 9.63 -13.25 -6.64
N THR A 232 9.85 -14.50 -6.22
CA THR A 232 10.52 -15.52 -7.07
C THR A 232 9.65 -15.99 -8.24
N TRP A 233 8.36 -15.65 -8.25
CA TRP A 233 7.41 -16.08 -9.28
C TRP A 233 7.24 -15.07 -10.41
N GLN A 234 7.88 -13.90 -10.33
CA GLN A 234 7.93 -12.92 -11.43
C GLN A 234 8.54 -13.51 -12.72
N ALA A 235 9.30 -14.61 -12.62
CA ALA A 235 9.93 -15.24 -13.78
C ALA A 235 9.02 -16.19 -14.58
N THR A 236 7.85 -16.63 -14.08
CA THR A 236 6.99 -17.58 -14.82
C THR A 236 5.51 -17.55 -14.35
N SER A 237 4.62 -17.18 -15.28
CA SER A 237 3.17 -17.51 -15.31
C SER A 237 2.20 -16.82 -14.31
N ALA A 238 1.37 -15.91 -14.85
CA ALA A 238 -0.10 -15.80 -14.66
C ALA A 238 -0.69 -16.17 -13.28
N LYS A 239 -0.16 -15.64 -12.18
CA LYS A 239 -0.75 -15.77 -10.84
C LYS A 239 -1.06 -14.39 -10.28
N SER A 240 -2.23 -14.28 -9.65
CA SER A 240 -2.80 -13.02 -9.19
C SER A 240 -2.02 -12.35 -8.06
N ARG A 241 -1.96 -11.02 -8.09
CA ARG A 241 -1.32 -10.18 -7.05
C ARG A 241 -2.30 -9.68 -6.00
N ASN A 242 -3.49 -10.28 -5.95
CA ASN A 242 -4.56 -9.89 -5.04
C ASN A 242 -4.65 -10.86 -3.87
N VAL A 243 -4.71 -10.28 -2.68
CA VAL A 243 -4.71 -10.99 -1.40
C VAL A 243 -5.91 -10.55 -0.59
N ILE A 244 -6.60 -11.51 0.01
CA ILE A 244 -7.61 -11.28 1.04
C ILE A 244 -7.06 -11.81 2.35
N LEU A 245 -6.90 -10.90 3.30
CA LEU A 245 -6.41 -11.17 4.63
C LEU A 245 -7.56 -11.20 5.63
N LEU A 246 -7.90 -12.41 6.05
CA LEU A 246 -8.94 -12.69 7.03
C LEU A 246 -8.36 -12.75 8.44
N GLY A 247 -9.16 -12.37 9.43
CA GLY A 247 -8.76 -12.42 10.83
C GLY A 247 -9.92 -12.03 11.73
N ALA A 248 -9.96 -12.54 12.95
CA ALA A 248 -10.96 -12.13 13.94
C ALA A 248 -10.80 -10.64 14.32
N PRO A 249 -11.79 -10.02 15.00
CA PRO A 249 -11.62 -8.69 15.56
C PRO A 249 -10.44 -8.69 16.55
N GLY A 250 -9.62 -7.64 16.52
CA GLY A 250 -8.43 -7.55 17.39
C GLY A 250 -7.24 -8.42 16.98
N SER A 251 -7.29 -9.13 15.83
CA SER A 251 -6.18 -9.93 15.32
C SER A 251 -5.01 -9.12 14.74
N GLY A 252 -5.14 -7.78 14.66
CA GLY A 252 -4.09 -6.89 14.15
C GLY A 252 -4.08 -6.65 12.63
N LYS A 253 -5.20 -6.85 11.93
CA LYS A 253 -5.32 -6.60 10.46
C LYS A 253 -4.90 -5.18 10.06
N THR A 254 -5.55 -4.17 10.64
CA THR A 254 -5.22 -2.74 10.43
C THR A 254 -3.77 -2.44 10.82
N THR A 255 -3.30 -2.98 11.95
CA THR A 255 -1.91 -2.81 12.40
C THR A 255 -0.91 -3.37 11.39
N LEU A 256 -1.21 -4.51 10.76
CA LEU A 256 -0.38 -5.08 9.70
C LEU A 256 -0.41 -4.23 8.42
N MET A 257 -1.57 -3.68 8.01
CA MET A 257 -1.64 -2.75 6.87
C MET A 257 -0.78 -1.50 7.13
N ASN A 258 -0.89 -0.92 8.33
CA ASN A 258 -0.09 0.24 8.73
C ASN A 258 1.40 -0.09 8.74
N TYR A 259 1.80 -1.24 9.31
CA TYR A 259 3.19 -1.67 9.32
C TYR A 259 3.74 -1.81 7.90
N VAL A 260 2.98 -2.42 6.99
CA VAL A 260 3.35 -2.54 5.58
C VAL A 260 3.54 -1.16 4.92
N ALA A 261 2.62 -0.22 5.13
CA ALA A 261 2.74 1.13 4.62
C ALA A 261 3.98 1.87 5.18
N VAL A 262 4.23 1.74 6.49
CA VAL A 262 5.40 2.34 7.17
C VAL A 262 6.70 1.77 6.63
N MET A 263 6.83 0.44 6.48
CA MET A 263 8.03 -0.17 5.92
C MET A 263 8.33 0.32 4.50
N LEU A 264 7.30 0.49 3.66
CA LEU A 264 7.47 1.09 2.34
C LEU A 264 7.87 2.57 2.40
N ALA A 265 7.23 3.35 3.28
CA ALA A 265 7.55 4.76 3.48
C ALA A 265 8.98 4.97 4.02
N GLN A 266 9.46 4.05 4.86
CA GLN A 266 10.83 4.02 5.38
C GLN A 266 11.83 3.38 4.41
N LYS A 267 11.41 3.02 3.19
CA LYS A 267 12.23 2.41 2.14
C LYS A 267 12.87 1.07 2.55
N GLN A 268 12.12 0.26 3.30
CA GLN A 268 12.49 -1.10 3.75
C GLN A 268 11.52 -2.17 3.20
N PRO A 269 11.29 -2.27 1.88
CA PRO A 269 10.37 -3.25 1.29
C PRO A 269 10.76 -4.71 1.60
N GLU A 270 12.04 -5.00 1.84
CA GLU A 270 12.54 -6.33 2.20
C GLU A 270 12.00 -6.82 3.56
N ALA A 271 11.69 -5.91 4.49
CA ALA A 271 11.10 -6.25 5.80
C ALA A 271 9.73 -6.93 5.64
N ILE A 272 9.04 -6.65 4.54
CA ILE A 272 7.76 -7.24 4.16
C ILE A 272 7.87 -8.17 2.96
N GLY A 273 9.09 -8.59 2.58
CA GLY A 273 9.30 -9.57 1.51
C GLY A 273 9.15 -9.03 0.08
N LEU A 274 9.15 -7.71 -0.12
CA LEU A 274 9.08 -7.10 -1.44
C LEU A 274 10.48 -6.84 -2.04
N ALA A 275 10.48 -6.34 -3.27
CA ALA A 275 11.69 -6.05 -4.05
C ALA A 275 12.34 -4.72 -3.62
N PRO A 276 13.59 -4.72 -3.10
CA PRO A 276 14.28 -3.49 -2.69
C PRO A 276 14.73 -2.63 -3.87
N ASP A 277 14.81 -3.20 -5.06
CA ASP A 277 15.13 -2.55 -6.32
C ASP A 277 13.92 -1.88 -6.99
N ILE A 278 12.71 -2.13 -6.50
CA ILE A 278 11.48 -1.53 -7.01
C ILE A 278 11.12 -0.30 -6.18
N ASP A 279 10.84 0.81 -6.85
CA ASP A 279 10.40 2.07 -6.25
C ASP A 279 8.90 2.02 -5.87
N TRP A 280 8.57 1.26 -4.81
CA TRP A 280 7.18 1.01 -4.39
C TRP A 280 6.44 2.26 -3.90
N LEU A 281 5.13 2.31 -4.15
CA LEU A 281 4.21 3.27 -3.53
C LEU A 281 3.07 2.52 -2.79
N PRO A 282 2.92 2.64 -1.46
CA PRO A 282 1.73 2.18 -0.76
C PRO A 282 0.56 3.13 -1.03
N ILE A 283 -0.65 2.58 -1.20
CA ILE A 283 -1.90 3.36 -1.18
C ILE A 283 -2.79 2.75 -0.11
N LEU A 284 -2.96 3.47 1.01
CA LEU A 284 -3.83 3.05 2.11
C LEU A 284 -5.23 3.63 1.93
N ILE A 285 -6.25 2.78 2.07
CA ILE A 285 -7.66 3.12 1.96
C ILE A 285 -8.40 2.44 3.10
N ASP A 286 -9.05 3.26 3.93
CA ASP A 286 -10.06 2.75 4.87
C ASP A 286 -11.38 2.59 4.11
N ILE A 287 -11.83 1.35 3.95
CA ILE A 287 -13.07 1.07 3.21
C ILE A 287 -14.28 1.67 3.94
N ARG A 288 -14.29 1.67 5.28
CA ARG A 288 -15.40 2.22 6.06
C ARG A 288 -15.56 3.70 5.78
N ASP A 289 -14.46 4.45 5.76
CA ASP A 289 -14.51 5.87 5.46
C ASP A 289 -14.83 6.10 3.97
N TRP A 290 -14.30 5.28 3.05
CA TRP A 290 -14.57 5.41 1.62
C TRP A 290 -16.05 5.21 1.26
N VAL A 291 -16.74 4.30 1.96
CA VAL A 291 -18.16 4.03 1.76
C VAL A 291 -19.05 5.26 1.99
N GLU A 292 -18.64 6.17 2.88
CA GLU A 292 -19.34 7.45 3.10
C GLU A 292 -19.17 8.43 1.93
N TYR A 293 -18.24 8.15 1.01
CA TYR A 293 -18.01 8.88 -0.25
C TYR A 293 -18.35 8.00 -1.46
N SER A 294 -19.43 7.23 -1.38
CA SER A 294 -19.82 6.21 -2.38
C SER A 294 -19.98 6.70 -3.83
N ASP A 295 -19.87 7.99 -4.11
CA ASP A 295 -19.95 8.54 -5.48
C ASP A 295 -18.57 8.69 -6.16
N ILE A 296 -17.47 8.62 -5.43
CA ILE A 296 -16.12 8.89 -5.98
C ILE A 296 -15.35 7.61 -6.29
N SER A 297 -14.41 7.67 -7.23
CA SER A 297 -13.54 6.54 -7.54
C SER A 297 -12.56 6.25 -6.39
N ILE A 298 -11.96 5.06 -6.42
CA ILE A 298 -10.90 4.68 -5.46
C ILE A 298 -9.68 5.62 -5.53
N LEU A 299 -9.35 6.12 -6.73
CA LEU A 299 -8.27 7.10 -6.93
C LEU A 299 -8.63 8.45 -6.32
N ASP A 300 -9.84 8.94 -6.57
CA ASP A 300 -10.31 10.19 -6.00
C ASP A 300 -10.34 10.12 -4.48
N TYR A 301 -10.77 8.98 -3.92
CA TYR A 301 -10.71 8.76 -2.48
C TYR A 301 -9.27 8.73 -1.97
N ALA A 302 -8.35 8.02 -2.63
CA ALA A 302 -6.94 7.98 -2.24
C ALA A 302 -6.31 9.39 -2.23
N ARG A 303 -6.66 10.24 -3.21
CA ARG A 303 -6.25 11.65 -3.24
C ARG A 303 -6.82 12.43 -2.06
N GLN A 304 -8.12 12.30 -1.80
CA GLN A 304 -8.75 12.97 -0.66
C GLN A 304 -8.17 12.51 0.67
N PHE A 305 -7.92 11.22 0.83
CA PHE A 305 -7.30 10.64 2.02
C PHE A 305 -5.88 11.19 2.22
N ALA A 306 -5.06 11.24 1.16
CA ALA A 306 -3.73 11.80 1.23
C ALA A 306 -3.73 13.28 1.62
N GLU A 307 -4.62 14.09 1.04
CA GLU A 307 -4.67 15.54 1.29
C GLU A 307 -5.32 15.89 2.63
N LYS A 308 -6.42 15.22 3.00
CA LYS A 308 -7.24 15.57 4.18
C LYS A 308 -6.85 14.79 5.43
N THR A 309 -6.46 13.52 5.30
CA THR A 309 -6.15 12.65 6.44
C THR A 309 -4.66 12.61 6.71
N LEU A 310 -3.85 12.37 5.68
CA LEU A 310 -2.39 12.37 5.81
C LEU A 310 -1.78 13.78 5.78
N LEU A 311 -2.54 14.81 5.41
CA LEU A 311 -2.07 16.21 5.33
C LEU A 311 -0.93 16.41 4.31
N VAL A 312 -0.92 15.62 3.23
CA VAL A 312 0.04 15.74 2.14
C VAL A 312 -0.25 17.03 1.38
N LYS A 313 0.70 17.96 1.39
CA LYS A 313 0.56 19.25 0.72
C LYS A 313 0.65 19.09 -0.78
N SER A 314 -0.43 19.47 -1.49
CA SER A 314 -0.52 19.59 -2.95
C SER A 314 -0.08 18.32 -3.68
N LEU A 315 -1.01 17.37 -3.88
CA LEU A 315 -0.74 16.18 -4.66
C LEU A 315 -0.85 16.49 -6.17
N PRO A 316 0.21 16.40 -6.98
CA PRO A 316 0.13 16.68 -8.40
C PRO A 316 -0.89 15.78 -9.12
N LYS A 317 -1.45 16.27 -10.23
CA LYS A 317 -2.36 15.47 -11.06
C LYS A 317 -1.58 14.32 -11.70
N GLY A 318 -2.14 13.10 -11.70
CA GLY A 318 -1.47 11.93 -12.26
C GLY A 318 -0.45 11.28 -11.32
N PHE A 319 -0.32 11.77 -10.07
CA PHE A 319 0.60 11.21 -9.08
C PHE A 319 0.34 9.71 -8.92
N PHE A 320 -0.80 9.26 -8.40
CA PHE A 320 -1.01 7.82 -8.17
C PHE A 320 -0.98 7.00 -9.46
N GLU A 321 -1.55 7.55 -10.53
CA GLU A 321 -1.60 6.93 -11.85
C GLU A 321 -0.21 6.58 -12.37
N HIS A 322 0.79 7.45 -12.14
CA HIS A 322 2.17 7.20 -12.55
C HIS A 322 2.72 5.87 -12.00
N TRP A 323 2.58 5.60 -10.69
CA TRP A 323 3.05 4.33 -10.10
C TRP A 323 2.13 3.15 -10.43
N LEU A 324 0.82 3.37 -10.52
CA LEU A 324 -0.15 2.33 -10.84
C LEU A 324 0.02 1.79 -12.26
N GLU A 325 0.27 2.67 -13.23
CA GLU A 325 0.56 2.28 -14.61
C GLU A 325 1.83 1.41 -14.70
N ASP A 326 2.81 1.64 -13.82
CA ASP A 326 4.04 0.84 -13.75
C ASP A 326 3.89 -0.48 -12.99
N GLY A 327 2.76 -0.72 -12.33
CA GLY A 327 2.61 -1.90 -11.46
C GLY A 327 3.49 -1.83 -10.20
N ARG A 328 3.92 -0.62 -9.80
CA ARG A 328 4.81 -0.36 -8.65
C ARG A 328 4.04 0.02 -7.39
N THR A 329 2.75 -0.28 -7.34
CA THR A 329 1.89 0.08 -6.21
C THR A 329 1.49 -1.13 -5.38
N LEU A 330 1.45 -0.94 -4.07
CA LEU A 330 0.78 -1.84 -3.12
C LEU A 330 -0.47 -1.15 -2.57
N ILE A 331 -1.63 -1.59 -3.03
CA ILE A 331 -2.93 -1.07 -2.61
C ILE A 331 -3.39 -1.84 -1.38
N LEU A 332 -3.69 -1.12 -0.30
CA LEU A 332 -4.09 -1.66 1.00
C LEU A 332 -5.52 -1.18 1.30
N LEU A 333 -6.49 -2.07 1.19
CA LEU A 333 -7.91 -1.78 1.49
C LEU A 333 -8.28 -2.40 2.83
N ASP A 334 -8.44 -1.58 3.85
CA ASP A 334 -8.70 -2.05 5.21
C ASP A 334 -10.19 -2.01 5.54
N GLY A 335 -10.73 -3.10 6.11
CA GLY A 335 -12.03 -3.12 6.75
C GLY A 335 -13.23 -3.40 5.84
N LEU A 336 -13.11 -4.32 4.87
CA LEU A 336 -14.24 -4.67 3.99
C LEU A 336 -15.46 -5.19 4.78
N ASP A 337 -15.23 -5.84 5.91
CA ASP A 337 -16.27 -6.34 6.81
C ASP A 337 -17.09 -5.24 7.50
N GLN A 338 -16.60 -4.01 7.51
CA GLN A 338 -17.23 -2.87 8.19
C GLN A 338 -18.41 -2.29 7.38
N VAL A 339 -18.56 -2.69 6.10
CA VAL A 339 -19.64 -2.24 5.22
C VAL A 339 -20.92 -3.04 5.47
N THR A 340 -21.70 -2.63 6.47
CA THR A 340 -22.88 -3.41 6.88
C THR A 340 -24.06 -3.33 5.91
N GLU A 341 -24.12 -2.31 5.05
CA GLU A 341 -25.19 -2.12 4.07
C GLU A 341 -24.90 -2.88 2.76
N PRO A 342 -25.72 -3.88 2.36
CA PRO A 342 -25.42 -4.72 1.19
C PRO A 342 -25.25 -3.95 -0.12
N ALA A 343 -26.11 -2.95 -0.39
CA ALA A 343 -26.04 -2.15 -1.62
C ALA A 343 -24.75 -1.33 -1.72
N LYS A 344 -24.28 -0.75 -0.61
CA LYS A 344 -23.00 -0.04 -0.56
C LYS A 344 -21.83 -1.01 -0.74
N GLY A 345 -21.94 -2.20 -0.16
CA GLY A 345 -20.99 -3.29 -0.35
C GLY A 345 -20.82 -3.71 -1.82
N GLU A 346 -21.93 -3.93 -2.52
CA GLU A 346 -21.94 -4.23 -3.96
C GLU A 346 -21.21 -3.15 -4.77
N GLN A 347 -21.57 -1.88 -4.55
CA GLN A 347 -20.95 -0.75 -5.25
C GLN A 347 -19.43 -0.68 -5.01
N ILE A 348 -18.97 -0.90 -3.78
CA ILE A 348 -17.55 -0.89 -3.45
C ILE A 348 -16.81 -2.04 -4.14
N VAL A 349 -17.39 -3.25 -4.14
CA VAL A 349 -16.80 -4.41 -4.82
C VAL A 349 -16.72 -4.18 -6.34
N GLU A 350 -17.75 -3.58 -6.95
CA GLU A 350 -17.72 -3.19 -8.36
C GLU A 350 -16.61 -2.19 -8.66
N LYS A 351 -16.46 -1.14 -7.84
CA LYS A 351 -15.36 -0.17 -7.99
C LYS A 351 -13.98 -0.80 -7.85
N ILE A 352 -13.80 -1.73 -6.91
CA ILE A 352 -12.55 -2.48 -6.75
C ILE A 352 -12.28 -3.32 -8.01
N LYS A 353 -13.32 -3.98 -8.55
CA LYS A 353 -13.23 -4.77 -9.77
C LYS A 353 -12.84 -3.92 -10.99
N ASP A 354 -13.43 -2.75 -11.16
CA ASP A 354 -13.12 -1.84 -12.26
C ASP A 354 -11.70 -1.30 -12.14
N PHE A 355 -11.28 -0.94 -10.91
CA PHE A 355 -9.92 -0.50 -10.65
C PHE A 355 -8.86 -1.57 -10.94
N LEU A 356 -9.13 -2.83 -10.58
CA LEU A 356 -8.25 -3.96 -10.90
C LEU A 356 -8.19 -4.27 -12.39
N GLN A 357 -9.25 -3.97 -13.16
CA GLN A 357 -9.21 -4.07 -14.62
C GLN A 357 -8.38 -2.93 -15.23
N GLN A 358 -8.49 -1.72 -14.67
CA GLN A 358 -7.72 -0.57 -15.13
C GLN A 358 -6.22 -0.71 -14.83
N PHE A 359 -5.85 -1.27 -13.67
CA PHE A 359 -4.47 -1.37 -13.20
C PHE A 359 -4.07 -2.78 -12.74
N PRO A 360 -4.05 -3.79 -13.64
CA PRO A 360 -3.95 -5.21 -13.30
C PRO A 360 -2.59 -5.66 -12.74
N ASN A 361 -1.55 -4.82 -12.89
CA ASN A 361 -0.18 -5.15 -12.51
C ASN A 361 0.16 -4.76 -11.08
N ASN A 362 -0.75 -4.19 -10.30
CA ASN A 362 -0.46 -3.77 -8.93
C ASN A 362 -0.76 -4.86 -7.91
N TRP A 363 -0.14 -4.75 -6.74
CA TRP A 363 -0.47 -5.60 -5.61
C TRP A 363 -1.66 -5.05 -4.88
N LEU A 364 -2.54 -5.94 -4.43
CA LEU A 364 -3.72 -5.58 -3.66
C LEU A 364 -3.79 -6.46 -2.43
N ILE A 365 -3.98 -5.86 -1.26
CA ILE A 365 -4.33 -6.56 -0.03
C ILE A 365 -5.63 -5.96 0.50
N ILE A 366 -6.64 -6.81 0.67
CA ILE A 366 -7.92 -6.45 1.28
C ILE A 366 -8.00 -7.13 2.64
N THR A 367 -8.37 -6.42 3.70
CA THR A 367 -8.64 -7.04 5.00
C THR A 367 -10.13 -7.25 5.23
N SER A 368 -10.48 -8.34 5.92
CA SER A 368 -11.86 -8.59 6.34
C SER A 368 -11.91 -9.45 7.59
N ASP A 369 -13.01 -9.38 8.32
CA ASP A 369 -13.34 -10.31 9.39
C ASP A 369 -13.77 -11.67 8.83
N ASN A 370 -13.32 -12.77 9.43
CA ASN A 370 -13.59 -14.11 8.91
C ASN A 370 -15.10 -14.45 8.89
N ASP A 371 -15.81 -14.16 9.98
CA ASP A 371 -17.24 -14.50 10.10
C ASP A 371 -18.08 -13.61 9.20
N ARG A 372 -17.75 -12.32 9.12
CA ARG A 372 -18.47 -11.39 8.23
C ARG A 372 -18.15 -11.66 6.78
N TYR A 373 -16.91 -12.00 6.44
CA TYR A 373 -16.54 -12.40 5.09
C TYR A 373 -17.40 -13.60 4.67
N LEU A 374 -17.43 -14.68 5.46
CA LEU A 374 -18.18 -15.90 5.16
C LEU A 374 -19.71 -15.72 5.13
N ASN A 375 -20.26 -14.79 5.93
CA ASN A 375 -21.70 -14.60 6.08
C ASN A 375 -22.24 -13.31 5.41
N SER A 376 -21.43 -12.64 4.60
CA SER A 376 -21.83 -11.39 3.92
C SER A 376 -22.65 -11.65 2.65
N ASN A 377 -23.63 -10.79 2.39
CA ASN A 377 -24.44 -10.78 1.16
C ASN A 377 -23.72 -10.09 -0.03
N TYR A 378 -22.39 -9.91 0.02
CA TYR A 378 -21.65 -9.28 -1.09
C TYR A 378 -21.68 -10.16 -2.35
N PRO A 379 -21.39 -9.63 -3.54
CA PRO A 379 -21.24 -10.42 -4.76
C PRO A 379 -19.97 -11.29 -4.67
N TRP A 380 -20.12 -12.43 -3.98
CA TRP A 380 -19.08 -13.37 -3.57
C TRP A 380 -18.28 -13.94 -4.74
N GLU A 381 -18.87 -14.04 -5.94
CA GLU A 381 -18.18 -14.58 -7.12
C GLU A 381 -16.87 -13.86 -7.46
N PHE A 382 -16.78 -12.55 -7.20
CA PHE A 382 -15.58 -11.78 -7.54
C PHE A 382 -14.43 -12.03 -6.56
N LEU A 383 -14.70 -11.97 -5.25
CA LEU A 383 -13.67 -12.11 -4.22
C LEU A 383 -13.27 -13.58 -3.98
N TRP A 384 -14.08 -14.54 -4.44
CA TRP A 384 -13.79 -15.97 -4.37
C TRP A 384 -13.23 -16.57 -5.66
N ASN A 385 -12.98 -15.76 -6.68
CA ASN A 385 -12.39 -16.27 -7.92
C ASN A 385 -10.92 -16.67 -7.70
N LYS A 386 -10.35 -17.43 -8.64
CA LYS A 386 -8.95 -17.88 -8.62
C LYS A 386 -7.92 -16.73 -8.72
N LYS A 387 -8.37 -15.47 -8.78
CA LYS A 387 -7.52 -14.28 -8.80
C LYS A 387 -7.29 -13.69 -7.41
N PHE A 388 -7.77 -14.30 -6.33
CA PHE A 388 -7.47 -13.88 -4.96
C PHE A 388 -6.84 -15.02 -4.17
N TYR A 389 -5.79 -14.70 -3.42
CA TYR A 389 -5.22 -15.58 -2.40
C TYR A 389 -5.78 -15.22 -1.04
N HIS A 390 -6.39 -16.19 -0.37
CA HIS A 390 -6.98 -15.99 0.95
C HIS A 390 -6.01 -16.46 2.01
N TYR A 391 -5.73 -15.60 2.98
CA TYR A 391 -4.91 -15.94 4.15
C TYR A 391 -5.66 -15.60 5.42
N GLN A 392 -5.56 -16.49 6.41
CA GLN A 392 -6.09 -16.26 7.76
C GLN A 392 -4.94 -15.88 8.70
N LEU A 393 -5.03 -14.72 9.33
CA LEU A 393 -4.16 -14.34 10.45
C LEU A 393 -4.36 -15.31 11.61
N GLN A 394 -3.24 -15.87 12.07
CA GLN A 394 -3.20 -16.76 13.21
C GLN A 394 -2.94 -15.98 14.50
N LEU A 395 -3.48 -16.51 15.60
CA LEU A 395 -3.16 -16.05 16.93
C LEU A 395 -1.65 -16.19 17.21
N PHE A 396 -1.12 -15.33 18.07
CA PHE A 396 0.26 -15.46 18.52
C PHE A 396 0.47 -16.76 19.28
N ASP A 397 1.65 -17.36 19.08
CA ASP A 397 2.17 -18.41 19.92
C ASP A 397 3.04 -17.81 21.04
N ASP A 398 3.49 -18.66 21.95
CA ASP A 398 4.26 -18.21 23.12
C ASP A 398 5.55 -17.48 22.70
N SER A 399 6.17 -17.86 21.57
CA SER A 399 7.35 -17.17 21.03
C SER A 399 7.05 -15.75 20.57
N LYS A 400 5.94 -15.53 19.86
CA LYS A 400 5.53 -14.19 19.40
C LYS A 400 5.06 -13.30 20.53
N ILE A 401 4.42 -13.89 21.54
CA ILE A 401 4.06 -13.19 22.78
C ILE A 401 5.34 -12.67 23.46
N GLU A 402 6.33 -13.55 23.67
CA GLU A 402 7.61 -13.14 24.28
C GLU A 402 8.32 -12.08 23.44
N GLU A 403 8.36 -12.24 22.11
CA GLU A 403 8.96 -11.27 21.20
C GLU A 403 8.30 -9.90 21.32
N PHE A 404 6.97 -9.85 21.34
CA PHE A 404 6.23 -8.60 21.50
C PHE A 404 6.53 -7.93 22.84
N ILE A 405 6.48 -8.70 23.95
CA ILE A 405 6.75 -8.17 25.30
C ILE A 405 8.18 -7.62 25.39
N GLN A 406 9.15 -8.34 24.81
CA GLN A 406 10.52 -7.88 24.75
C GLN A 406 10.63 -6.58 23.96
N ARG A 407 10.14 -6.55 22.71
CA ARG A 407 10.19 -5.35 21.87
C ARG A 407 9.53 -4.15 22.54
N TRP A 408 8.40 -4.37 23.21
CA TRP A 408 7.64 -3.35 23.93
C TRP A 408 8.42 -2.73 25.10
N TYR A 409 9.01 -3.54 25.98
CA TYR A 409 9.74 -2.98 27.13
C TYR A 409 11.04 -2.31 26.71
N TYR A 410 11.76 -2.91 25.75
CA TYR A 410 13.01 -2.35 25.25
C TYR A 410 12.82 -1.10 24.40
N SER A 411 11.67 -0.90 23.74
CA SER A 411 11.38 0.34 23.02
C SER A 411 11.07 1.51 23.96
N GLN A 412 10.60 1.23 25.17
CA GLN A 412 10.11 2.26 26.10
C GLN A 412 10.97 2.52 27.32
N ILE A 413 11.90 1.63 27.66
CA ILE A 413 12.72 1.72 28.87
C ILE A 413 14.18 1.75 28.47
N GLN A 414 14.85 2.85 28.81
CA GLN A 414 16.28 3.04 28.50
C GLN A 414 17.17 2.12 29.35
N ASP A 415 16.81 1.90 30.62
CA ASP A 415 17.51 0.94 31.47
C ASP A 415 17.18 -0.50 31.05
N LYS A 416 18.14 -1.15 30.41
CA LYS A 416 18.03 -2.53 29.94
C LYS A 416 17.79 -3.52 31.08
N ALA A 417 18.28 -3.26 32.29
CA ALA A 417 18.08 -4.15 33.44
C ALA A 417 16.62 -4.08 33.93
N GLU A 418 16.06 -2.87 33.99
CA GLU A 418 14.64 -2.67 34.32
C GLU A 418 13.73 -3.26 33.24
N ALA A 419 14.04 -3.04 31.96
CA ALA A 419 13.30 -3.60 30.84
C ALA A 419 13.27 -5.14 30.90
N GLN A 420 14.42 -5.76 31.16
CA GLN A 420 14.53 -7.21 31.33
C GLN A 420 13.72 -7.71 32.53
N ARG A 421 13.78 -7.02 33.67
CA ARG A 421 13.01 -7.38 34.88
C ARG A 421 11.50 -7.36 34.60
N LEU A 422 11.01 -6.33 33.92
CA LEU A 422 9.58 -6.22 33.59
C LEU A 422 9.15 -7.23 32.53
N LYS A 423 10.00 -7.53 31.54
CA LYS A 423 9.81 -8.62 30.59
C LYS A 423 9.63 -9.95 31.33
N GLU A 424 10.58 -10.33 32.18
CA GLU A 424 10.56 -11.59 32.93
C GLU A 424 9.35 -11.66 33.87
N SER A 425 9.01 -10.56 34.56
CA SER A 425 7.82 -10.47 35.41
C SER A 425 6.53 -10.78 34.66
N LEU A 426 6.33 -10.18 33.48
CA LEU A 426 5.13 -10.43 32.68
C LEU A 426 5.10 -11.85 32.09
N ILE A 427 6.23 -12.35 31.61
CA ILE A 427 6.33 -13.72 31.07
C ILE A 427 6.02 -14.75 32.16
N ASN A 428 6.59 -14.59 33.36
CA ASN A 428 6.33 -15.49 34.48
C ASN A 428 4.84 -15.47 34.85
N LEU A 429 4.23 -14.28 34.93
CA LEU A 429 2.80 -14.15 35.20
C LEU A 429 1.93 -14.86 34.14
N LEU A 430 2.26 -14.71 32.85
CA LEU A 430 1.55 -15.42 31.78
C LEU A 430 1.77 -16.94 31.85
N SER A 431 2.94 -17.39 32.31
CA SER A 431 3.22 -18.83 32.48
C SER A 431 2.45 -19.45 33.65
N GLU A 432 2.19 -18.69 34.71
CA GLU A 432 1.45 -19.13 35.91
C GLU A 432 -0.07 -19.08 35.71
N HIS A 433 -0.55 -18.28 34.76
CA HIS A 433 -1.98 -18.03 34.55
C HIS A 433 -2.44 -18.28 33.10
N ASP A 434 -2.72 -19.55 32.79
CA ASP A 434 -3.19 -20.02 31.47
C ASP A 434 -4.39 -19.23 30.92
N GLN A 435 -5.29 -18.77 31.78
CA GLN A 435 -6.46 -18.01 31.35
C GLN A 435 -6.08 -16.68 30.70
N ILE A 436 -5.09 -15.97 31.25
CA ILE A 436 -4.57 -14.70 30.75
C ILE A 436 -3.64 -14.96 29.57
N ARG A 437 -2.82 -16.03 29.64
CA ARG A 437 -1.98 -16.45 28.52
C ARG A 437 -2.77 -16.69 27.24
N ASN A 438 -3.93 -17.34 27.35
CA ASN A 438 -4.81 -17.55 26.21
C ASN A 438 -5.34 -16.23 25.62
N LEU A 439 -5.64 -15.23 26.45
CA LEU A 439 -6.04 -13.90 25.97
C LEU A 439 -4.88 -13.16 25.30
N ALA A 440 -3.67 -13.29 25.84
CA ALA A 440 -2.44 -12.73 25.29
C ALA A 440 -2.09 -13.27 23.89
N ARG A 441 -2.74 -14.32 23.42
CA ARG A 441 -2.61 -14.79 22.03
C ARG A 441 -3.24 -13.84 21.01
N HIS A 442 -4.16 -12.96 21.45
CA HIS A 442 -4.76 -11.91 20.64
C HIS A 442 -3.92 -10.62 20.75
N PRO A 443 -3.34 -10.09 19.67
CA PRO A 443 -2.41 -8.94 19.74
C PRO A 443 -2.99 -7.70 20.43
N LEU A 444 -4.28 -7.43 20.24
CA LEU A 444 -4.96 -6.31 20.90
C LEU A 444 -4.99 -6.50 22.43
N LEU A 445 -5.37 -7.69 22.90
CA LEU A 445 -5.42 -8.02 24.32
C LEU A 445 -4.02 -8.10 24.93
N LEU A 446 -3.04 -8.63 24.21
CA LEU A 446 -1.64 -8.60 24.63
C LEU A 446 -1.15 -7.17 24.87
N THR A 447 -1.51 -6.25 23.98
CA THR A 447 -1.17 -4.82 24.12
C THR A 447 -1.79 -4.25 25.40
N ILE A 448 -3.07 -4.53 25.64
CA ILE A 448 -3.79 -4.11 26.87
C ILE A 448 -3.12 -4.70 28.12
N ILE A 449 -2.85 -6.00 28.13
CA ILE A 449 -2.19 -6.70 29.24
C ILE A 449 -0.85 -6.05 29.54
N THR A 450 -0.04 -5.80 28.51
CA THR A 450 1.28 -5.18 28.66
C THR A 450 1.19 -3.73 29.16
N LEU A 451 0.17 -2.98 28.72
CA LEU A 451 -0.14 -1.63 29.24
C LEU A 451 -0.53 -1.68 30.73
N ILE A 452 -1.50 -2.51 31.11
CA ILE A 452 -1.96 -2.64 32.50
C ILE A 452 -0.80 -3.06 33.41
N HIS A 453 0.00 -4.04 32.98
CA HIS A 453 1.18 -4.50 33.72
C HIS A 453 2.15 -3.36 34.01
N ARG A 454 2.37 -2.48 33.02
CA ARG A 454 3.25 -1.32 33.16
C ARG A 454 2.70 -0.28 34.15
N TYR A 455 1.41 0.05 34.09
CA TYR A 455 0.86 1.19 34.84
C TYR A 455 0.30 0.84 36.22
N HIS A 456 -0.22 -0.37 36.41
CA HIS A 456 -0.94 -0.74 37.64
C HIS A 456 -0.16 -1.68 38.57
N PHE A 457 1.05 -2.12 38.20
CA PHE A 457 1.93 -3.06 38.95
C PHE A 457 1.31 -4.42 39.32
N ARG A 458 -0.02 -4.61 39.21
CA ARG A 458 -0.75 -5.84 39.48
C ARG A 458 -1.74 -6.11 38.36
N LEU A 459 -1.46 -7.13 37.56
CA LEU A 459 -2.42 -7.66 36.60
C LEU A 459 -3.50 -8.46 37.35
N PRO A 460 -4.77 -8.27 37.02
CA PRO A 460 -5.85 -9.08 37.57
C PRO A 460 -5.72 -10.52 37.06
N LEU A 461 -5.94 -11.49 37.94
CA LEU A 461 -5.75 -12.92 37.65
C LEU A 461 -6.96 -13.56 36.95
N GLU A 462 -8.08 -12.85 36.92
CA GLU A 462 -9.34 -13.30 36.34
C GLU A 462 -9.69 -12.51 35.08
N ARG A 463 -10.18 -13.22 34.05
CA ARG A 463 -10.50 -12.62 32.73
C ARG A 463 -11.45 -11.43 32.83
N TYR A 464 -12.50 -11.53 33.64
CA TYR A 464 -13.48 -10.45 33.75
C TYR A 464 -12.87 -9.17 34.34
N GLN A 465 -11.96 -9.32 35.31
CA GLN A 465 -11.30 -8.19 35.96
C GLN A 465 -10.30 -7.53 35.00
N LEU A 466 -9.67 -8.32 34.12
CA LEU A 466 -8.84 -7.80 33.05
C LEU A 466 -9.66 -6.96 32.07
N TYR A 467 -10.85 -7.43 31.69
CA TYR A 467 -11.75 -6.64 30.83
C TYR A 467 -12.22 -5.35 31.52
N ASP A 468 -12.54 -5.40 32.82
CA ASP A 468 -12.92 -4.20 33.57
C ASP A 468 -11.79 -3.16 33.57
N GLN A 469 -10.57 -3.60 33.91
CA GLN A 469 -9.41 -2.71 33.90
C GLN A 469 -9.08 -2.21 32.49
N ALA A 470 -9.27 -3.03 31.47
CA ALA A 470 -9.09 -2.60 30.08
C ALA A 470 -10.09 -1.51 29.69
N VAL A 471 -11.37 -1.70 30.04
CA VAL A 471 -12.43 -0.72 29.81
C VAL A 471 -12.15 0.57 30.58
N ASP A 472 -11.76 0.47 31.86
CA ASP A 472 -11.39 1.63 32.67
C ASP A 472 -10.20 2.38 32.08
N LEU A 473 -9.16 1.67 31.63
CA LEU A 473 -7.96 2.27 31.01
C LEU A 473 -8.34 2.96 29.70
N LEU A 474 -9.15 2.31 28.86
CA LEU A 474 -9.68 2.89 27.61
C LEU A 474 -10.52 4.15 27.86
N LEU A 475 -11.42 4.13 28.84
CA LEU A 475 -12.31 5.25 29.16
C LEU A 475 -11.57 6.42 29.81
N THR A 476 -10.74 6.15 30.82
CA THR A 476 -9.90 7.20 31.48
C THR A 476 -8.98 7.89 30.49
N SER A 477 -8.49 7.17 29.48
CA SER A 477 -7.66 7.76 28.44
C SER A 477 -8.43 8.60 27.41
N TRP A 478 -9.69 8.24 27.13
CA TRP A 478 -10.54 8.95 26.19
C TRP A 478 -10.91 10.34 26.70
N ASP A 479 -11.12 10.47 28.01
CA ASP A 479 -11.40 11.75 28.69
C ASP A 479 -10.17 12.67 28.79
N ASN A 480 -8.96 12.14 28.60
CA ASN A 480 -7.70 12.90 28.62
C ASN A 480 -7.29 13.49 27.25
N LYS A 481 -8.19 13.52 26.25
CA LYS A 481 -7.97 14.43 25.11
C LYS A 481 -7.95 15.87 25.66
N PRO A 482 -6.94 16.68 25.35
CA PRO A 482 -6.87 18.05 25.84
C PRO A 482 -8.02 18.85 25.23
N ASP A 483 -9.14 18.93 25.95
CA ASP A 483 -10.12 19.97 25.74
C ASP A 483 -9.53 21.24 26.34
N ILE A 484 -9.26 22.22 25.48
CA ILE A 484 -8.50 23.45 25.78
C ILE A 484 -9.24 24.35 26.81
N ASN A 485 -10.39 23.90 27.33
CA ASN A 485 -11.32 24.72 28.09
C ASN A 485 -11.75 24.18 29.48
N LYS A 486 -11.19 23.09 30.02
CA LYS A 486 -11.55 22.65 31.39
C LYS A 486 -10.39 22.07 32.21
N PRO A 487 -10.05 22.68 33.36
CA PRO A 487 -9.34 22.00 34.44
C PRO A 487 -10.39 21.46 35.42
N ASP A 488 -10.51 20.15 35.60
CA ASP A 488 -10.35 19.54 36.94
C ASP A 488 -10.52 18.02 36.95
N ILE A 489 -9.93 17.45 37.99
CA ILE A 489 -9.72 16.05 38.34
C ILE A 489 -11.00 15.46 38.96
N ASN A 490 -11.75 14.64 38.22
CA ASN A 490 -12.72 13.69 38.79
C ASN A 490 -12.84 12.46 37.88
N LYS A 491 -13.17 11.30 38.47
CA LYS A 491 -13.32 9.99 37.81
C LYS A 491 -14.14 10.07 36.50
N PRO A 492 -13.81 9.24 35.49
CA PRO A 492 -14.46 9.28 34.18
C PRO A 492 -15.97 9.02 34.33
N ASP A 493 -16.78 10.02 33.98
CA ASP A 493 -18.23 9.93 33.96
C ASP A 493 -18.71 9.66 32.53
N ILE A 494 -18.93 8.37 32.24
CA ILE A 494 -19.37 7.82 30.96
C ILE A 494 -20.69 8.47 30.50
N SER A 495 -21.49 9.03 31.43
CA SER A 495 -22.79 9.63 31.13
C SER A 495 -22.71 10.95 30.36
N ASN A 496 -21.55 11.61 30.32
CA ASN A 496 -21.37 12.90 29.63
C ASN A 496 -20.84 12.76 28.18
N ASN A 497 -20.43 11.58 27.74
CA ASN A 497 -19.99 11.38 26.35
C ASN A 497 -21.20 11.12 25.44
N GLN A 498 -21.57 12.10 24.61
CA GLN A 498 -22.76 12.04 23.75
C GLN A 498 -22.79 10.80 22.82
N THR A 499 -21.63 10.23 22.49
CA THR A 499 -21.46 9.06 21.62
C THR A 499 -21.69 7.72 22.34
N LEU A 500 -21.45 7.66 23.66
CA LEU A 500 -21.55 6.45 24.49
C LEU A 500 -22.75 6.46 25.45
N LYS A 501 -23.66 7.43 25.31
CA LYS A 501 -24.82 7.64 26.21
C LYS A 501 -25.69 6.40 26.45
N TYR A 502 -25.63 5.41 25.55
CA TYR A 502 -26.42 4.18 25.60
C TYR A 502 -25.60 2.91 25.87
N LEU A 503 -24.29 3.02 26.08
CA LEU A 503 -23.40 1.89 26.37
C LEU A 503 -23.03 1.92 27.86
N GLY A 504 -23.52 0.94 28.63
CA GLY A 504 -23.07 0.75 30.01
C GLY A 504 -21.71 0.05 30.08
N LEU A 505 -21.03 0.11 31.23
CA LEU A 505 -19.79 -0.64 31.48
C LEU A 505 -19.93 -2.14 31.18
N ASN A 506 -21.10 -2.72 31.47
CA ASN A 506 -21.40 -4.11 31.18
C ASN A 506 -21.49 -4.39 29.66
N ASP A 507 -21.95 -3.42 28.86
CA ASP A 507 -22.00 -3.56 27.40
C ASP A 507 -20.59 -3.43 26.80
N CYS A 508 -19.78 -2.49 27.31
CA CYS A 508 -18.37 -2.38 26.97
C CYS A 508 -17.60 -3.66 27.31
N ARG A 509 -17.88 -4.28 28.47
CA ARG A 509 -17.30 -5.57 28.85
C ARG A 509 -17.71 -6.68 27.86
N ARG A 510 -19.00 -6.80 27.53
CA ARG A 510 -19.48 -7.78 26.55
C ARG A 510 -18.85 -7.61 25.17
N LEU A 511 -18.56 -6.37 24.76
CA LEU A 511 -17.83 -6.09 23.53
C LEU A 511 -16.37 -6.51 23.63
N MET A 512 -15.71 -6.31 24.77
CA MET A 512 -14.34 -6.77 25.02
C MET A 512 -14.22 -8.29 25.05
N GLU A 513 -15.24 -8.98 25.58
CA GLU A 513 -15.32 -10.46 25.55
C GLU A 513 -15.36 -11.02 24.13
N ARG A 514 -15.83 -10.25 23.14
CA ARG A 514 -15.81 -10.66 21.72
C ARG A 514 -14.44 -10.56 21.06
N LEU A 515 -13.44 -9.97 21.74
CA LEU A 515 -12.09 -9.78 21.21
C LEU A 515 -11.12 -10.93 21.56
N GLY A 516 -11.51 -11.86 22.44
CA GLY A 516 -10.62 -12.91 22.97
C GLY A 516 -11.27 -14.27 23.17
#